data_AF-A0A7J2VB78-F1
#
_entry.id   AF-A0A7J2VB78-F1
#
_cell.length_a   1.000
_cell.length_b   1.000
_cell.length_c   1.000
_cell.angle_alpha   90.00
_cell.angle_beta   90.00
_cell.angle_gamma   90.00
#
_symmetry.space_group_name_H-M   'P 1'
#
loop_
_entity.id
_entity.type
_entity.pdbx_description
1 polymer ?
#
loop_
_entity_poly.entity_id
_entity_poly.type
_entity_poly.pdbx_seq_one_letter_code
_entity_poly.pdbx_strand_id
1 'polypeptide(L)'
;METVELKKKILNLLREDEEFRLAVAGLLGMDTILRELKKLREDFQHFVREQEKRWEEEARRWEENNKRWEEVYKRFEAIER
;
A
#
# COMPACT_ATOMS: atom_id res chain seq x y z
N MET A 1 -5.08 26.97 -36.98
CA MET A 1 -3.80 27.52 -36.46
C MET A 1 -3.98 28.11 -35.07
N GLU A 2 -4.94 28.98 -34.84
CA GLU A 2 -5.17 29.68 -33.56
C GLU A 2 -5.33 28.76 -32.33
N THR A 3 -6.10 27.68 -32.44
CA THR A 3 -6.30 26.71 -31.36
C THR A 3 -5.04 25.93 -30.98
N VAL A 4 -4.16 25.68 -31.95
CA VAL A 4 -2.89 24.99 -31.72
C VAL A 4 -1.94 25.88 -30.94
N GLU A 5 -1.87 27.17 -31.30
CA GLU A 5 -1.05 28.15 -30.58
C GLU A 5 -1.56 28.39 -29.15
N LEU A 6 -2.88 28.45 -28.95
CA LEU A 6 -3.46 28.55 -27.60
C LEU A 6 -3.10 27.33 -26.73
N LYS A 7 -3.21 26.11 -27.27
CA LYS A 7 -2.85 24.88 -26.55
C LYS A 7 -1.37 24.87 -26.16
N LYS A 8 -0.47 25.27 -27.07
CA LYS A 8 0.97 25.41 -26.77
C LYS A 8 1.22 26.41 -25.65
N LYS A 9 0.55 27.57 -25.69
CA LYS A 9 0.69 28.60 -24.66
C LYS A 9 0.25 28.10 -23.28
N ILE A 10 -0.90 27.41 -23.21
CA ILE A 10 -1.38 26.80 -21.95
C ILE A 10 -0.36 25.78 -21.42
N LEU A 11 0.19 24.93 -22.29
CA LEU A 11 1.20 23.93 -21.89
C LEU A 11 2.50 24.57 -21.40
N ASN A 12 2.94 25.66 -22.02
CA ASN A 12 4.12 26.39 -21.56
C ASN A 12 3.88 27.03 -20.20
N LEU A 13 2.73 27.68 -19.98
CA LEU A 13 2.36 28.23 -18.68
C LEU A 13 2.31 27.14 -17.60
N LEU A 14 1.72 25.98 -17.88
CA LEU A 14 1.74 24.85 -16.95
C LEU A 14 3.15 24.33 -16.61
N ARG A 15 4.16 24.59 -17.45
CA ARG A 15 5.54 24.13 -17.24
C ARG A 15 6.44 25.17 -16.59
N GLU A 16 6.24 26.44 -16.91
CA GLU A 16 7.15 27.53 -16.54
C GLU A 16 6.58 28.40 -15.42
N ASP A 17 5.26 28.53 -15.34
CA ASP A 17 4.59 29.35 -14.33
C ASP A 17 4.07 28.44 -13.20
N GLU A 18 4.53 28.71 -11.97
CA GLU A 18 4.14 27.95 -10.79
C GLU A 18 2.73 28.33 -10.31
N GLU A 19 2.43 29.63 -10.23
CA GLU A 19 1.15 30.14 -9.72
C GLU A 19 0.00 29.70 -10.63
N PHE A 20 0.17 29.82 -11.95
CA PHE A 20 -0.82 29.37 -12.92
C PHE A 20 -1.07 27.86 -12.82
N ARG A 21 0.00 27.06 -12.68
CA ARG A 21 -0.09 25.61 -12.55
C ARG A 21 -0.81 25.19 -11.28
N LEU A 22 -0.54 25.85 -10.15
CA LEU A 22 -1.21 25.59 -8.89
C LEU A 22 -2.68 26.00 -8.94
N ALA A 23 -3.01 27.14 -9.55
CA ALA A 23 -4.40 27.55 -9.75
C ALA A 23 -5.19 26.54 -10.60
N VAL A 24 -4.60 26.06 -11.71
CA VAL A 24 -5.21 25.02 -12.55
C VAL A 24 -5.35 23.70 -11.77
N ALA A 25 -4.34 23.31 -10.98
CA ALA A 25 -4.41 22.13 -10.14
C ALA A 25 -5.57 22.21 -9.13
N GLY A 26 -5.77 23.38 -8.50
CA GLY A 26 -6.89 23.66 -7.61
C GLY A 26 -8.25 23.57 -8.32
N LEU A 27 -8.37 24.17 -9.51
CA LEU A 27 -9.60 24.11 -10.34
C LEU A 27 -9.93 22.68 -10.78
N LEU A 28 -8.92 21.88 -11.08
CA LEU A 28 -9.07 20.47 -11.45
C LEU A 28 -9.24 19.54 -10.23
N GLY A 29 -9.26 20.08 -9.01
CA GLY A 29 -9.44 19.31 -7.78
C GLY A 29 -8.27 18.38 -7.45
N MET A 30 -7.07 18.65 -7.98
CA MET A 30 -5.89 17.81 -7.75
C MET A 30 -5.53 17.75 -6.26
N ASP A 31 -5.79 18.80 -5.49
CA ASP A 31 -5.60 18.79 -4.02
C ASP A 31 -6.46 17.72 -3.33
N THR A 32 -7.70 17.56 -3.77
CA THR A 32 -8.62 16.54 -3.24
C THR A 32 -8.10 15.15 -3.57
N ILE A 33 -7.70 14.94 -4.83
CA ILE A 33 -7.12 13.66 -5.27
C ILE A 33 -5.86 13.32 -4.46
N LEU A 34 -4.94 14.29 -4.30
CA LEU A 34 -3.71 14.09 -3.53
C LEU A 34 -3.98 13.77 -2.06
N ARG A 35 -4.98 14.40 -1.43
CA ARG A 35 -5.36 14.08 -0.05
C ARG A 35 -5.91 12.66 0.08
N GLU A 36 -6.79 12.25 -0.83
CA GLU A 36 -7.35 10.90 -0.80
C GLU A 36 -6.30 9.83 -1.11
N LEU A 37 -5.35 10.09 -2.02
CA LEU A 37 -4.21 9.20 -2.26
C LEU A 37 -3.29 9.06 -1.04
N LYS A 38 -3.08 10.15 -0.27
CA LYS A 38 -2.30 10.09 0.97
C LYS A 38 -2.98 9.22 2.02
N LYS A 39 -4.28 9.41 2.25
CA LYS A 39 -5.08 8.57 3.16
C LYS A 39 -5.05 7.11 2.74
N LEU A 40 -5.30 6.83 1.47
CA LEU A 40 -5.27 5.47 0.93
C LEU A 40 -3.91 4.79 1.18
N ARG A 41 -2.81 5.52 1.01
CA ARG A 41 -1.47 5.00 1.30
C ARG A 41 -1.28 4.70 2.79
N GLU A 42 -1.78 5.56 3.67
CA GLU A 42 -1.70 5.36 5.13
C GLU A 42 -2.52 4.14 5.56
N ASP A 43 -3.75 4.02 5.06
CA ASP A 43 -4.63 2.86 5.30
C ASP A 43 -4.00 1.57 4.81
N PHE A 44 -3.42 1.59 3.60
CA PHE A 44 -2.73 0.44 3.03
C PHE A 44 -1.51 0.04 3.88
N GLN A 45 -0.71 1.00 4.33
CA GLN A 45 0.42 0.72 5.21
C GLN A 45 -0.01 0.15 6.57
N HIS A 46 -1.13 0.62 7.12
CA HIS A 46 -1.70 0.06 8.34
C HIS A 46 -2.14 -1.40 8.11
N PHE A 47 -2.86 -1.66 7.02
CA PHE A 47 -3.26 -3.01 6.65
C PHE A 47 -2.07 -3.96 6.50
N VAL A 48 -1.01 -3.55 5.80
CA VAL A 48 0.20 -4.38 5.64
C VAL A 48 0.81 -4.74 6.99
N ARG A 49 0.97 -3.77 7.91
CA ARG A 49 1.52 -4.03 9.25
C ARG A 49 0.67 -5.01 10.06
N GLU A 50 -0.66 -4.90 9.98
CA GLU A 50 -1.55 -5.83 10.68
C GLU A 50 -1.49 -7.23 10.08
N GLN A 51 -1.31 -7.35 8.76
CA GLN A 51 -1.12 -8.64 8.11
C GLN A 51 0.22 -9.28 8.46
N GLU A 52 1.30 -8.49 8.55
CA GLU A 52 2.61 -8.98 9.00
C GLU A 52 2.53 -9.58 10.41
N LYS A 53 1.89 -8.87 11.36
CA LYS A 53 1.68 -9.40 12.72
C LYS A 53 0.89 -10.71 12.72
N ARG A 54 -0.17 -10.81 11.92
CA ARG A 54 -0.97 -12.04 11.80
C ARG A 54 -0.14 -13.20 11.27
N TRP A 55 0.71 -12.94 10.27
CA TRP A 55 1.60 -13.96 9.71
C TRP A 55 2.65 -14.41 10.73
N GLU A 56 3.21 -13.50 11.52
CA GLU A 56 4.11 -13.85 12.62
C GLU A 56 3.42 -14.72 13.68
N GLU A 57 2.19 -14.36 14.07
CA GLU A 57 1.39 -15.15 15.00
C GLU A 57 1.06 -16.55 14.45
N GLU A 58 0.67 -16.63 13.18
CA GLU A 58 0.41 -17.91 12.49
C GLU A 58 1.67 -18.76 12.40
N ALA A 59 2.82 -18.18 12.06
CA ALA A 59 4.10 -18.88 12.00
C ALA A 59 4.45 -19.47 13.38
N ARG A 60 4.26 -18.70 14.46
CA ARG A 60 4.48 -19.19 15.83
C ARG A 60 3.55 -20.35 16.17
N ARG A 61 2.26 -20.25 15.83
CA ARG A 61 1.28 -21.35 16.04
C ARG A 61 1.66 -22.60 15.25
N TRP A 62 2.15 -22.44 14.02
CA TRP A 62 2.64 -23.55 13.21
C TRP A 62 3.83 -24.25 13.87
N GLU A 63 4.80 -23.49 14.38
CA GLU A 63 5.96 -24.04 15.08
C GLU A 63 5.55 -24.79 16.36
N GLU A 64 4.66 -24.20 17.16
CA GLU A 64 4.10 -24.85 18.36
C GLU A 64 3.36 -26.15 18.01
N ASN A 65 2.56 -26.14 16.95
CA ASN A 65 1.84 -27.32 16.48
C ASN A 65 2.81 -28.41 16.00
N ASN A 66 3.86 -28.03 15.27
CA ASN A 66 4.87 -28.97 14.78
C ASN A 66 5.58 -29.68 15.95
N LYS A 67 5.95 -28.94 17.00
CA LYS A 67 6.54 -29.52 18.22
C LYS A 67 5.60 -30.53 18.89
N ARG A 68 4.30 -30.20 18.98
CA ARG A 68 3.29 -31.14 19.53
C ARG A 68 3.18 -32.40 18.68
N TRP A 69 3.19 -32.29 17.36
CA TRP A 69 3.18 -33.45 16.48
C TRP A 69 4.42 -34.32 16.66
N GLU A 70 5.62 -33.73 16.74
CA GLU A 70 6.85 -34.47 17.02
C GLU A 70 6.79 -35.23 18.34
N GLU A 71 6.26 -34.62 19.40
CA GLU A 71 6.03 -35.30 20.69
C GLU A 71 5.05 -36.45 20.58
N VAL A 72 3.95 -36.27 19.84
CA VAL A 72 2.94 -37.30 19.59
C VAL A 72 3.55 -38.47 18.83
N TYR A 73 4.32 -38.22 17.76
CA TYR A 73 5.01 -39.26 17.00
C TYR A 73 5.97 -40.07 17.89
N LYS A 74 6.78 -39.40 18.71
CA LYS A 74 7.67 -40.09 19.66
C LYS A 74 6.92 -41.00 20.64
N ARG A 75 5.74 -40.58 21.10
CA ARG A 75 4.89 -41.42 21.98
C ARG A 75 4.33 -42.62 21.25
N PHE A 76 3.88 -42.44 20.01
CA PHE A 76 3.41 -43.56 19.18
C PHE A 76 4.52 -44.58 18.92
N GLU A 77 5.72 -44.13 18.51
CA GLU A 77 6.88 -45.01 18.31
C GLU A 77 7.25 -45.80 19.57
N ALA A 78 7.09 -45.22 20.75
CA ALA A 78 7.34 -45.89 22.02
C ALA A 78 6.28 -46.93 22.40
N ILE A 79 5.05 -46.82 21.88
CA ILE A 79 3.95 -47.79 22.09
C ILE A 79 4.07 -48.95 21.10
N GLU A 80 4.56 -48.70 19.88
CA GLU A 80 4.74 -49.72 18.84
C GLU A 80 6.02 -50.56 19.00
N ARG A 81 6.85 -50.27 20.02
CA ARG A 81 8.08 -51.00 20.37
C ARG A 81 7.86 -51.98 21.51
#